data_AF-A0A178X179-F1
#
_entry.id   AF-A0A178X179-F1
#
_cell.length_a   1.000
_cell.length_b   1.000
_cell.length_c   1.000
_cell.angle_alpha   90.00
_cell.angle_beta   90.00
_cell.angle_gamma   90.00
#
_symmetry.space_group_name_H-M   'P 1'
#
loop_
_entity.id
_entity.type
_entity.pdbx_description
1 polymer ?
#
loop_
_entity_poly.entity_id
_entity_poly.type
_entity_poly.pdbx_seq_one_letter_code
_entity_poly.pdbx_strand_id
1 'polypeptide(L)'
;MPQDEERPIRRRRRSSAEVARLKALRQAHAEKLERARRDEQRVDDALAPFAEAAEAIAAAKRRHEERCERITARLERDLADLDRSRAKAIEAADAERRALKAVLDEETGELRAVMGESVRAVREVGTGMPETAALLGVSVGEARRLAAAARRLNPQASSAGSVADSTVHETSAAESATARVPEAETVTAAEQQGPDAVLEGERHRQWGGGSA
;
A
#
# COMPACT_ATOMS: atom_id res chain seq x y z
N MET A 1 -99.20 -14.12 -47.91
CA MET A 1 -98.53 -14.37 -49.20
C MET A 1 -97.73 -13.13 -49.60
N PRO A 2 -96.42 -13.14 -49.36
CA PRO A 2 -95.47 -12.63 -50.34
C PRO A 2 -94.54 -13.78 -50.77
N GLN A 3 -94.35 -13.91 -52.08
CA GLN A 3 -93.47 -14.90 -52.68
C GLN A 3 -92.04 -14.35 -52.63
N ASP A 4 -91.16 -15.03 -51.90
CA ASP A 4 -89.72 -14.78 -51.95
C ASP A 4 -89.20 -15.25 -53.31
N GLU A 5 -88.96 -14.30 -54.21
CA GLU A 5 -88.25 -14.55 -55.46
C GLU A 5 -86.77 -14.82 -55.17
N GLU A 6 -86.42 -16.10 -55.03
CA GLU A 6 -85.03 -16.56 -55.08
C GLU A 6 -84.45 -16.25 -56.48
N ARG A 7 -83.81 -15.09 -56.61
CA ARG A 7 -83.00 -14.77 -57.80
C ARG A 7 -81.79 -15.71 -57.83
N PRO A 8 -81.62 -16.56 -58.84
CA PRO A 8 -80.44 -17.41 -58.93
C PRO A 8 -79.19 -16.54 -59.16
N ILE A 9 -78.29 -16.50 -58.18
CA ILE A 9 -76.97 -15.87 -58.30
C ILE A 9 -76.22 -16.58 -59.42
N ARG A 10 -76.20 -15.99 -60.62
CA ARG A 10 -75.44 -16.48 -61.76
C ARG A 10 -73.95 -16.43 -61.43
N ARG A 11 -73.38 -17.56 -61.01
CA ARG A 11 -71.92 -17.73 -60.85
C ARG A 11 -71.24 -17.55 -62.20
N ARG A 12 -70.67 -16.36 -62.44
CA ARG A 12 -69.85 -16.06 -63.62
C ARG A 12 -68.63 -16.99 -63.59
N ARG A 13 -68.60 -17.99 -64.49
CA ARG A 13 -67.46 -18.91 -64.64
C ARG A 13 -66.26 -18.07 -65.08
N ARG A 14 -65.26 -17.93 -64.20
CA ARG A 14 -63.98 -17.32 -64.57
C ARG A 14 -63.41 -18.13 -65.74
N SER A 15 -62.89 -17.45 -66.76
CA SER A 15 -62.30 -18.13 -67.90
C SER A 15 -61.18 -19.05 -67.41
N SER A 16 -61.07 -20.26 -67.95
CA SER A 16 -60.05 -21.24 -67.54
C SER A 16 -58.63 -20.67 -67.62
N ALA A 17 -58.39 -19.76 -68.56
CA ALA A 17 -57.16 -19.01 -68.73
C ALA A 17 -56.83 -18.09 -67.54
N GLU A 18 -57.82 -17.37 -67.00
CA GLU A 18 -57.64 -16.50 -65.83
C GLU A 18 -57.35 -17.31 -64.57
N VAL A 19 -58.03 -18.45 -64.40
CA VAL A 19 -57.77 -19.38 -63.30
C VAL A 19 -56.36 -19.98 -63.40
N ALA A 20 -55.90 -20.33 -64.60
CA ALA A 20 -54.54 -20.81 -64.83
C ALA A 20 -53.48 -19.75 -64.48
N ARG A 21 -53.69 -18.49 -64.87
CA ARG A 21 -52.79 -17.37 -64.53
C ARG A 21 -52.70 -17.12 -63.03
N LEU A 22 -53.83 -17.15 -62.31
CA LEU A 22 -53.83 -16.99 -60.85
C LEU A 22 -53.15 -18.15 -60.14
N LYS A 23 -53.30 -19.39 -60.65
CA LYS A 23 -52.55 -20.54 -60.14
C LYS A 23 -51.04 -20.38 -60.36
N ALA A 24 -50.64 -19.96 -61.56
CA ALA A 24 -49.23 -19.69 -61.89
C ALA A 24 -48.62 -18.58 -61.02
N LEU A 25 -49.35 -17.49 -60.77
CA LEU A 25 -48.91 -16.41 -59.88
C LEU A 25 -48.75 -16.88 -58.42
N ARG A 26 -49.70 -17.70 -57.94
CA ARG A 26 -49.60 -18.30 -56.59
C ARG A 26 -48.41 -19.24 -56.48
N GLN A 27 -48.16 -20.05 -57.50
CA GLN A 27 -46.99 -20.94 -57.55
C GLN A 27 -45.70 -20.14 -57.56
N ALA A 28 -45.58 -19.11 -58.41
CA ALA A 28 -44.41 -18.25 -58.45
C ALA A 28 -44.17 -17.51 -57.12
N HIS A 29 -45.23 -17.09 -56.43
CA HIS A 29 -45.12 -16.48 -55.10
C HIS A 29 -44.68 -17.50 -54.04
N ALA A 30 -45.22 -18.72 -54.07
CA ALA A 30 -44.80 -19.80 -53.19
C ALA A 30 -43.32 -20.16 -53.39
N GLU A 31 -42.88 -20.32 -54.64
CA GLU A 31 -41.47 -20.56 -54.96
C GLU A 31 -40.54 -19.43 -54.49
N LYS A 32 -40.96 -18.17 -54.63
CA LYS A 32 -40.20 -17.02 -54.11
C LYS A 32 -40.06 -17.07 -52.59
N LEU A 33 -41.15 -17.39 -51.87
CA LEU A 33 -41.10 -17.54 -50.41
C LEU A 33 -40.21 -18.72 -49.99
N GLU A 34 -40.24 -19.83 -50.72
CA GLU A 34 -39.34 -20.94 -50.42
C GLU A 34 -37.87 -20.62 -50.71
N ARG A 35 -37.57 -19.85 -51.78
CA ARG A 35 -36.22 -19.36 -52.03
C ARG A 35 -35.76 -18.43 -50.91
N ALA A 36 -36.60 -17.47 -50.52
CA ALA A 36 -36.30 -16.57 -49.40
C ALA A 36 -36.02 -17.33 -48.10
N ARG A 37 -36.84 -18.32 -47.75
CA ARG A 37 -36.60 -19.18 -46.57
C ARG A 37 -35.30 -19.98 -46.64
N ARG A 38 -34.95 -20.49 -47.83
CA ARG A 38 -33.68 -21.21 -48.02
C ARG A 38 -32.49 -20.26 -47.93
N ASP A 39 -32.63 -19.03 -48.41
CA ASP A 39 -31.58 -18.01 -48.33
C ASP A 39 -31.42 -17.51 -46.88
N GLU A 40 -32.51 -17.31 -46.13
CA GLU A 40 -32.50 -17.06 -44.69
C GLU A 40 -31.80 -18.20 -43.94
N GLN A 41 -32.18 -19.45 -44.20
CA GLN A 41 -31.55 -20.62 -43.57
C GLN A 41 -30.04 -20.66 -43.86
N ARG A 42 -29.60 -20.37 -45.09
CA ARG A 42 -28.17 -20.33 -45.42
C ARG A 42 -27.42 -19.24 -44.66
N VAL A 43 -28.06 -18.08 -44.45
CA VAL A 43 -27.47 -16.99 -43.66
C VAL A 43 -27.36 -17.41 -42.21
N ASP A 44 -28.43 -18.00 -41.64
CA ASP A 44 -28.41 -18.50 -40.25
C ASP A 44 -27.35 -19.60 -40.07
N ASP A 45 -27.27 -20.55 -41.01
CA ASP A 45 -26.24 -21.61 -41.03
C ASP A 45 -24.82 -21.02 -41.14
N ALA A 46 -24.64 -19.94 -41.89
CA ALA A 46 -23.35 -19.26 -42.03
C ALA A 46 -22.98 -18.43 -40.78
N LEU A 47 -23.97 -17.92 -40.05
CA LEU A 47 -23.78 -17.13 -38.83
C LEU A 47 -23.64 -18.00 -37.57
N ALA A 48 -24.16 -19.23 -37.57
CA ALA A 48 -24.09 -20.12 -36.41
C ALA A 48 -22.65 -20.34 -35.89
N PRO A 49 -21.63 -20.61 -36.74
CA PRO A 49 -20.24 -20.71 -36.28
C PRO A 49 -19.69 -19.41 -35.68
N PHE A 50 -20.16 -18.24 -36.17
CA PHE A 50 -19.74 -16.96 -35.62
C PHE A 50 -20.35 -16.72 -34.23
N ALA A 51 -21.63 -17.07 -34.04
CA ALA A 51 -22.28 -17.01 -32.74
C ALA A 51 -21.58 -17.92 -31.72
N GLU A 52 -21.29 -19.16 -32.09
CA GLU A 52 -20.55 -20.10 -31.25
C GLU A 52 -19.14 -19.57 -30.89
N ALA A 53 -18.41 -19.03 -31.87
CA ALA A 53 -17.10 -18.46 -31.65
C ALA A 53 -17.17 -17.23 -30.72
N ALA A 54 -18.16 -16.36 -30.88
CA ALA A 54 -18.36 -15.19 -30.03
C ALA A 54 -18.64 -15.60 -28.57
N GLU A 55 -19.49 -16.61 -28.35
CA GLU A 55 -19.75 -17.15 -27.02
C GLU A 55 -18.51 -17.80 -26.41
N ALA A 56 -17.75 -18.57 -27.20
CA ALA A 56 -16.51 -19.19 -26.76
C ALA A 56 -15.47 -18.13 -26.33
N ILE A 57 -15.34 -17.04 -27.09
CA ILE A 57 -14.48 -15.90 -26.74
C ILE A 57 -14.96 -15.23 -25.45
N ALA A 58 -16.26 -14.98 -25.31
CA ALA A 58 -16.82 -14.38 -24.10
C ALA A 58 -16.57 -15.27 -22.86
N ALA A 59 -16.77 -16.58 -22.98
CA ALA A 59 -16.47 -17.55 -21.92
C ALA A 59 -14.97 -17.63 -21.61
N ALA A 60 -14.10 -17.50 -22.60
CA ALA A 60 -12.65 -17.43 -22.39
C ALA A 60 -12.24 -16.16 -21.61
N LYS A 61 -12.83 -15.00 -21.95
CA LYS A 61 -12.61 -13.74 -21.24
C LYS A 61 -13.07 -13.80 -19.78
N ARG A 62 -14.28 -14.29 -19.52
CA ARG A 62 -14.78 -14.48 -18.14
C ARG A 62 -13.84 -15.38 -17.32
N ARG A 63 -13.43 -16.53 -17.86
CA ARG A 63 -12.46 -17.42 -17.19
C ARG A 63 -11.08 -16.78 -16.97
N HIS A 64 -10.69 -15.82 -17.81
CA HIS A 64 -9.46 -15.07 -17.63
C HIS A 64 -9.63 -14.05 -16.50
N GLU A 65 -10.69 -13.26 -16.52
CA GLU A 65 -11.04 -12.28 -15.48
C GLU A 65 -11.15 -12.95 -14.11
N GLU A 66 -11.88 -14.05 -13.99
CA GLU A 66 -11.99 -14.85 -12.75
C GLU A 66 -10.63 -15.36 -12.25
N ARG A 67 -9.71 -15.69 -13.16
CA ARG A 67 -8.34 -16.10 -12.79
C ARG A 67 -7.53 -14.91 -12.30
N CYS A 68 -7.62 -13.76 -12.97
CA CYS A 68 -6.98 -12.52 -12.53
C CYS A 68 -7.49 -12.12 -11.15
N GLU A 69 -8.80 -12.06 -10.94
CA GLU A 69 -9.41 -11.73 -9.65
C GLU A 69 -8.94 -12.66 -8.52
N ARG A 70 -8.88 -13.97 -8.80
CA ARG A 70 -8.37 -14.96 -7.84
C ARG A 70 -6.90 -14.74 -7.48
N ILE A 71 -6.06 -14.43 -8.48
CA ILE A 71 -4.65 -14.16 -8.25
C ILE A 71 -4.50 -12.86 -7.45
N THR A 72 -5.20 -11.79 -7.83
CA THR A 72 -5.18 -10.51 -7.12
C THR A 72 -5.61 -10.69 -5.67
N ALA A 73 -6.74 -11.36 -5.41
CA ALA A 73 -7.22 -11.60 -4.05
C ALA A 73 -6.25 -12.47 -3.23
N ARG A 74 -5.48 -13.36 -3.87
CA ARG A 74 -4.41 -14.11 -3.18
C ARG A 74 -3.25 -13.19 -2.82
N LEU A 75 -2.76 -12.40 -3.78
CA LEU A 75 -1.65 -11.47 -3.55
C LEU A 75 -2.00 -10.43 -2.49
N GLU A 76 -3.22 -9.91 -2.46
CA GLU A 76 -3.69 -8.98 -1.42
C GLU A 76 -3.65 -9.61 -0.02
N ARG A 77 -4.03 -10.88 0.11
CA ARG A 77 -3.93 -11.61 1.38
C ARG A 77 -2.47 -11.82 1.78
N ASP A 78 -1.64 -12.26 0.84
CA ASP A 78 -0.21 -12.51 1.09
C ASP A 78 0.51 -11.19 1.50
N LEU A 79 0.17 -10.06 0.86
CA LEU A 79 0.68 -8.74 1.25
C LEU A 79 0.21 -8.33 2.65
N ALA A 80 -1.06 -8.52 2.98
CA ALA A 80 -1.58 -8.23 4.32
C ALA A 80 -0.91 -9.10 5.40
N ASP A 81 -0.60 -10.36 5.11
CA ASP A 81 0.14 -11.24 6.01
C ASP A 81 1.59 -10.78 6.20
N LEU A 82 2.25 -10.35 5.12
CA LEU A 82 3.59 -9.78 5.20
C LEU A 82 3.60 -8.49 6.03
N ASP A 83 2.65 -7.58 5.82
CA ASP A 83 2.55 -6.33 6.59
C ASP A 83 2.32 -6.61 8.08
N ARG A 84 1.46 -7.59 8.40
CA ARG A 84 1.26 -8.05 9.78
C ARG A 84 2.53 -8.64 10.38
N SER A 85 3.28 -9.45 9.63
CA SER A 85 4.53 -10.03 10.10
C SER A 85 5.60 -8.96 10.35
N ARG A 86 5.68 -7.97 9.46
CA ARG A 86 6.59 -6.83 9.56
C ARG A 86 6.28 -5.98 10.78
N ALA A 87 5.01 -5.65 11.01
CA ALA A 87 4.59 -4.89 12.20
C ALA A 87 4.99 -5.61 13.49
N LYS A 88 4.71 -6.92 13.58
CA LYS A 88 5.12 -7.74 14.74
C LYS A 88 6.63 -7.77 14.94
N ALA A 89 7.41 -7.88 13.86
CA ALA A 89 8.87 -7.88 13.93
C ALA A 89 9.42 -6.54 14.44
N ILE A 90 8.83 -5.41 14.01
CA ILE A 90 9.18 -4.07 14.50
C ILE A 90 8.85 -3.96 15.99
N GLU A 91 7.65 -4.36 16.41
CA GLU A 91 7.24 -4.33 17.82
C GLU A 91 8.16 -5.18 18.72
N ALA A 92 8.53 -6.37 18.25
CA ALA A 92 9.46 -7.25 18.94
C ALA A 92 10.86 -6.62 19.07
N ALA A 93 11.39 -6.05 17.98
CA ALA A 93 12.67 -5.37 17.99
C ALA A 93 12.66 -4.13 18.91
N ASP A 94 11.58 -3.37 18.94
CA ASP A 94 11.43 -2.23 19.84
C ASP A 94 11.32 -2.66 21.31
N ALA A 95 10.64 -3.77 21.58
CA ALA A 95 10.60 -4.36 22.91
C ALA A 95 11.99 -4.82 23.37
N GLU A 96 12.74 -5.48 22.51
CA GLU A 96 14.12 -5.91 22.78
C GLU A 96 15.04 -4.71 23.01
N ARG A 97 14.97 -3.67 22.18
CA ARG A 97 15.73 -2.41 22.40
C ARG A 97 15.40 -1.76 23.73
N ARG A 98 14.12 -1.73 24.10
CA ARG A 98 13.68 -1.20 25.41
C ARG A 98 14.22 -2.04 26.57
N ALA A 99 14.20 -3.37 26.45
CA ALA A 99 14.76 -4.27 27.46
C ALA A 99 16.28 -4.08 27.59
N LEU A 100 17.02 -4.05 26.48
CA LEU A 100 18.46 -3.81 26.49
C LEU A 100 18.80 -2.45 27.08
N LYS A 101 18.04 -1.40 26.73
CA LYS A 101 18.24 -0.07 27.32
C LYS A 101 17.99 -0.08 28.83
N ALA A 102 16.96 -0.78 29.30
CA ALA A 102 16.68 -0.87 30.72
C ALA A 102 17.83 -1.57 31.49
N VAL A 103 18.37 -2.66 30.93
CA VAL A 103 19.54 -3.35 31.50
C VAL A 103 20.76 -2.42 31.54
N LEU A 104 21.05 -1.71 30.44
CA LEU A 104 22.16 -0.76 30.40
C LEU A 104 21.96 0.42 31.37
N ASP A 105 20.75 0.94 31.50
CA ASP A 105 20.43 2.03 32.44
C ASP A 105 20.59 1.58 33.90
N GLU A 106 20.27 0.32 34.21
CA GLU A 106 20.50 -0.31 35.51
C GLU A 106 22.00 -0.48 35.81
N GLU A 107 22.74 -1.15 34.92
CA GLU A 107 24.19 -1.36 35.06
C GLU A 107 24.95 -0.03 35.18
N THR A 108 24.63 0.95 34.33
CA THR A 108 25.24 2.28 34.41
C THR A 108 24.81 3.05 35.65
N GLY A 109 23.60 2.81 36.16
CA GLY A 109 23.10 3.37 37.41
C GLY A 109 23.90 2.87 38.62
N GLU A 110 24.15 1.56 38.69
CA GLU A 110 24.96 0.93 39.72
C GLU A 110 26.39 1.45 39.71
N LEU A 111 27.05 1.46 38.55
CA LEU A 111 28.41 1.98 38.41
C LEU A 111 28.51 3.45 38.82
N ARG A 112 27.55 4.29 38.42
CA ARG A 112 27.52 5.71 38.82
C ARG A 112 27.34 5.89 40.32
N ALA A 113 26.65 4.98 41.00
CA ALA A 113 26.50 5.05 42.44
C ALA A 113 27.78 4.64 43.17
N VAL A 114 28.48 3.60 42.71
CA VAL A 114 29.83 3.26 43.21
C VAL A 114 30.78 4.45 43.05
N MET A 115 30.76 5.10 41.88
CA MET A 115 31.54 6.33 41.67
C MET A 115 31.10 7.46 42.62
N GLY A 116 29.79 7.59 42.87
CA GLY A 116 29.25 8.57 43.81
C GLY A 116 29.63 8.31 45.27
N GLU A 117 29.80 7.06 45.68
CA GLU A 117 30.34 6.69 46.99
C GLU A 117 31.78 7.15 47.14
N SER A 118 32.60 7.00 46.09
CA SER A 118 33.96 7.56 46.06
C SER A 118 33.97 9.09 46.18
N VAL A 119 33.05 9.80 45.48
CA VAL A 119 32.89 11.26 45.64
C VAL A 119 32.53 11.61 47.09
N ARG A 120 31.65 10.82 47.73
CA ARG A 120 31.26 11.02 49.13
C ARG A 120 32.45 10.80 50.08
N ALA A 121 33.18 9.71 49.93
CA ALA A 121 34.32 9.37 50.77
C ALA A 121 35.42 10.44 50.71
N VAL A 122 35.73 10.97 49.51
CA VAL A 122 36.70 12.06 49.36
C VAL A 122 36.21 13.32 50.09
N ARG A 123 34.92 13.66 49.99
CA ARG A 123 34.35 14.80 50.71
C ARG A 123 34.34 14.64 52.22
N GLU A 124 34.22 13.42 52.74
CA GLU A 124 34.27 13.14 54.18
C GLU A 124 35.66 13.44 54.78
N VAL A 125 36.72 13.48 53.96
CA VAL A 125 38.07 13.94 54.35
C VAL A 125 38.16 15.48 54.46
N GLY A 126 37.07 16.20 54.14
CA GLY A 126 36.98 17.65 54.33
C GLY A 126 37.18 18.49 53.06
N THR A 127 37.16 17.89 51.88
CA THR A 127 37.32 18.62 50.61
C THR A 127 36.02 19.27 50.13
N GLY A 128 36.13 20.48 49.56
CA GLY A 128 35.03 21.14 48.89
C GLY A 128 34.60 20.38 47.62
N MET A 129 33.37 20.62 47.14
CA MET A 129 32.90 19.99 45.89
C MET A 129 33.76 20.34 44.66
N PRO A 130 34.25 21.59 44.46
CA PRO A 130 35.12 21.93 43.33
C PRO A 130 36.46 21.20 43.37
N GLU A 131 37.07 21.11 44.56
CA GLU A 131 38.34 20.41 44.79
C GLU A 131 38.18 18.90 44.58
N THR A 132 37.08 18.32 45.08
CA THR A 132 36.75 16.90 44.87
C THR A 132 36.57 16.59 43.38
N ALA A 133 35.89 17.48 42.64
CA ALA A 133 35.71 17.33 41.20
C ALA A 133 37.06 17.39 40.45
N ALA A 134 37.94 18.33 40.83
CA ALA A 134 39.28 18.43 40.28
C ALA A 134 40.15 17.19 40.59
N LEU A 135 40.09 16.66 41.82
CA LEU A 135 40.82 15.45 42.22
C LEU A 135 40.38 14.20 41.45
N LEU A 136 39.09 14.11 41.14
CA LEU A 136 38.51 12.98 40.40
C LEU A 136 38.54 13.19 38.88
N GLY A 137 39.04 14.34 38.40
CA GLY A 137 39.14 14.64 36.96
C GLY A 137 37.77 14.81 36.27
N VAL A 138 36.73 15.17 37.01
CA VAL A 138 35.35 15.32 36.49
C VAL A 138 34.86 16.75 36.64
N SER A 139 33.81 17.10 35.89
CA SER A 139 33.18 18.42 36.07
C SER A 139 32.44 18.52 37.42
N VAL A 140 32.36 19.73 37.98
CA VAL A 140 31.61 19.97 39.23
C VAL A 140 30.14 19.54 39.11
N GLY A 141 29.53 19.76 37.95
CA GLY A 141 28.16 19.32 37.67
C GLY A 141 28.01 17.80 37.67
N GLU A 142 29.01 17.07 37.19
CA GLU A 142 29.04 15.61 37.19
C GLU A 142 29.32 15.04 38.57
N ALA A 143 30.27 15.59 39.33
CA ALA A 143 30.50 15.22 40.72
C ALA A 143 29.22 15.37 41.58
N ARG A 144 28.44 16.44 41.36
CA ARG A 144 27.13 16.62 42.00
C ARG A 144 26.12 15.55 41.60
N ARG A 145 26.06 15.18 40.31
CA ARG A 145 25.16 14.10 39.83
C ARG A 145 25.55 12.74 40.40
N LEU A 146 26.85 12.42 40.45
CA LEU A 146 27.37 11.18 41.05
C LEU A 146 27.06 11.13 42.55
N ALA A 147 27.32 12.22 43.29
CA ALA A 147 26.98 12.31 44.70
C ALA A 147 25.45 12.15 44.96
N ALA A 148 24.61 12.67 44.06
CA ALA A 148 23.17 12.47 44.12
C ALA A 148 22.75 11.03 43.78
N ALA A 149 23.45 10.36 42.86
CA ALA A 149 23.20 8.97 42.48
C ALA A 149 23.48 8.01 43.64
N ALA A 150 24.59 8.19 44.37
CA ALA A 150 24.91 7.38 45.55
C ALA A 150 23.85 7.46 46.66
N ARG A 151 23.17 8.61 46.82
CA ARG A 151 22.08 8.76 47.80
C ARG A 151 20.83 7.94 47.45
N ARG A 152 20.62 7.61 46.17
CA ARG A 152 19.45 6.85 45.72
C ARG A 152 19.57 5.35 46.00
N LEU A 153 20.79 4.81 46.02
CA LEU A 153 21.06 3.40 46.28
C LEU A 153 21.20 3.07 47.77
N ASN A 154 21.51 4.06 48.62
CA ASN A 154 21.64 3.84 50.06
C ASN A 154 20.90 4.91 50.89
N PRO A 155 19.55 4.84 50.97
CA PRO A 155 18.74 5.83 51.70
C PRO A 155 19.01 5.84 53.21
N GLN A 156 19.56 4.74 53.78
CA GLN A 156 19.86 4.66 55.21
C GLN A 156 21.18 5.33 55.63
N ALA A 157 22.11 5.59 54.70
CA ALA A 157 23.36 6.26 55.03
C ALA A 157 23.22 7.79 55.20
N SER A 158 22.00 8.33 55.12
CA SER A 158 21.73 9.78 55.12
C SER A 158 21.20 10.32 56.46
N SER A 159 21.05 9.50 57.51
CA SER A 159 20.56 9.99 58.82
C SER A 159 21.67 10.40 59.80
N ALA A 160 22.96 10.28 59.43
CA ALA A 160 24.07 10.46 60.38
C ALA A 160 24.90 11.75 60.20
N GLY A 161 24.51 12.68 59.34
CA GLY A 161 25.37 13.84 59.05
C GLY A 161 24.62 15.07 58.53
N SER A 162 23.57 15.48 59.21
CA SER A 162 22.98 16.82 59.03
C SER A 162 23.64 17.78 60.01
N VAL A 163 24.84 18.25 59.67
CA VAL A 163 25.43 19.44 60.29
C VAL A 163 25.50 20.50 59.21
N ALA A 164 24.69 21.54 59.44
CA ALA A 164 24.74 22.88 58.91
C ALA A 164 25.55 23.13 57.62
N ASP A 165 24.87 23.58 56.58
CA ASP A 165 25.28 24.87 56.02
C ASP A 165 24.06 25.66 55.56
N SER A 166 23.97 26.87 56.11
CA SER A 166 22.89 27.82 55.99
C SER A 166 23.50 29.08 55.38
N THR A 167 22.76 29.67 54.44
CA THR A 167 22.96 31.01 53.85
C THR A 167 24.14 31.20 52.89
N VAL A 168 23.86 31.44 51.60
CA VAL A 168 24.25 32.69 50.90
C VAL A 168 23.21 32.99 49.81
N HIS A 169 22.82 34.26 49.75
CA HIS A 169 21.83 34.90 48.91
C HIS A 169 21.99 34.77 47.38
N GLU A 170 20.83 34.73 46.73
CA GLU A 170 20.40 35.44 45.51
C GLU A 170 21.35 36.53 44.97
N THR A 171 21.61 36.53 43.65
CA THR A 171 21.33 37.71 42.80
C THR A 171 21.24 37.32 41.32
N SER A 172 20.25 37.95 40.69
CA SER A 172 19.95 38.02 39.26
C SER A 172 20.94 38.93 38.53
N ALA A 173 21.36 38.55 37.32
CA ALA A 173 21.75 39.51 36.27
C ALA A 173 21.63 38.87 34.88
N ALA A 174 20.90 39.55 34.01
CA ALA A 174 20.69 39.25 32.61
C ALA A 174 21.80 39.83 31.71
N GLU A 175 21.71 39.46 30.43
CA GLU A 175 22.24 40.14 29.24
C GLU A 175 23.75 40.11 28.95
N SER A 176 24.11 39.44 27.85
CA SER A 176 24.47 40.17 26.63
C SER A 176 24.50 39.26 25.40
N ALA A 177 23.73 39.67 24.40
CA ALA A 177 23.68 39.12 23.06
C ALA A 177 24.92 39.54 22.24
N THR A 178 25.33 38.72 21.27
CA THR A 178 25.97 39.21 20.05
C THR A 178 25.60 38.36 18.83
N ALA A 179 24.87 39.02 17.92
CA ALA A 179 25.01 39.05 16.47
C ALA A 179 25.04 37.73 15.65
N ARG A 180 23.90 37.39 15.05
CA ARG A 180 23.78 36.87 13.67
C ARG A 180 23.02 37.97 12.89
N VAL A 181 23.40 38.44 11.71
CA VAL A 181 23.25 37.90 10.33
C VAL A 181 23.87 39.00 9.39
N PRO A 182 24.43 38.71 8.18
CA PRO A 182 23.67 38.77 6.90
C PRO A 182 23.97 37.55 5.99
N GLU A 183 22.96 36.87 5.44
CA GLU A 183 22.39 37.07 4.09
C GLU A 183 23.38 37.00 2.92
N ALA A 184 23.20 35.98 2.08
CA ALA A 184 23.59 36.00 0.67
C ALA A 184 22.55 35.21 -0.15
N GLU A 185 21.64 35.95 -0.77
CA GLU A 185 20.87 35.52 -1.95
C GLU A 185 21.81 35.50 -3.16
N THR A 186 21.86 34.44 -3.96
CA THR A 186 21.33 34.31 -5.34
C THR A 186 22.34 33.37 -6.04
N VAL A 187 22.00 32.48 -6.97
CA VAL A 187 21.71 32.77 -8.38
C VAL A 187 21.18 31.49 -9.03
N THR A 188 20.27 31.75 -9.95
CA THR A 188 19.54 30.96 -10.94
C THR A 188 20.40 30.17 -11.94
N ALA A 189 19.68 29.34 -12.71
CA ALA A 189 19.99 28.82 -14.06
C ALA A 189 20.56 27.40 -14.16
N ALA A 190 19.71 26.47 -14.60
CA ALA A 190 19.95 25.75 -15.86
C ALA A 190 18.64 25.05 -16.31
N GLU A 191 18.11 25.58 -17.40
CA GLU A 191 17.10 25.02 -18.27
C GLU A 191 17.56 23.71 -18.96
N GLN A 192 16.57 22.97 -19.45
CA GLN A 192 16.62 22.08 -20.63
C GLN A 192 17.35 20.72 -20.52
N GLN A 193 16.56 19.64 -20.49
CA GLN A 193 16.50 18.74 -21.66
C GLN A 193 15.25 17.84 -21.61
N GLY A 194 14.44 17.97 -22.67
CA GLY A 194 13.37 17.06 -23.03
C GLY A 194 13.88 15.80 -23.74
N PRO A 195 12.97 14.98 -24.30
CA PRO A 195 13.03 13.52 -24.29
C PRO A 195 13.61 12.90 -25.57
N ASP A 196 13.69 11.56 -25.53
CA ASP A 196 13.72 10.56 -26.62
C ASP A 196 15.00 9.77 -26.92
N ALA A 197 14.71 8.49 -27.20
CA ALA A 197 15.48 7.47 -27.93
C ALA A 197 16.55 6.67 -27.18
N VAL A 198 16.21 5.42 -26.83
CA VAL A 198 16.89 4.23 -27.41
C VAL A 198 15.86 3.10 -27.57
N LEU A 199 15.51 2.81 -28.82
CA LEU A 199 14.90 1.56 -29.26
C LEU A 199 16.00 0.51 -29.50
N GLU A 200 15.56 -0.74 -29.47
CA GLU A 200 16.18 -1.95 -30.07
C GLU A 200 17.23 -2.71 -29.25
N GLY A 201 16.86 -3.98 -28.98
CA GLY A 201 17.66 -4.99 -28.33
C GLY A 201 16.94 -6.34 -28.46
N GLU A 202 16.99 -6.87 -29.67
CA GLU A 202 16.47 -8.15 -30.15
C GLU A 202 16.58 -9.29 -29.12
N ARG A 203 15.52 -10.09 -28.96
CA ARG A 203 15.64 -11.44 -28.42
C ARG A 203 14.90 -12.44 -29.29
N HIS A 204 15.58 -12.87 -30.35
CA HIS A 204 15.44 -14.23 -30.86
C HIS A 204 15.82 -15.22 -29.74
N ARG A 205 14.86 -16.02 -29.25
CA ARG A 205 15.18 -17.31 -28.65
C ARG A 205 14.54 -18.41 -29.48
N GLN A 206 15.40 -18.96 -30.33
CA GLN A 206 15.28 -20.23 -31.00
C GLN A 206 15.17 -21.33 -29.93
N TRP A 207 14.01 -21.98 -29.83
CA TRP A 207 13.87 -23.23 -29.09
C TRP A 207 14.19 -24.37 -30.07
N GLY A 208 15.41 -24.90 -29.96
CA GLY A 208 15.84 -26.13 -30.63
C GLY A 208 16.20 -27.18 -29.59
N GLY A 209 15.77 -28.42 -29.86
CA GLY A 209 16.14 -29.66 -29.14
C GLY A 209 14.99 -30.19 -28.27
N GLY A 210 14.26 -31.25 -28.61
CA GLY A 210 14.55 -32.37 -29.50
C GLY A 210 15.14 -33.54 -28.72
N SER A 211 14.30 -34.53 -28.38
CA SER A 211 14.69 -35.94 -28.24
C SER A 211 13.43 -36.81 -28.26
N ALA A 212 13.22 -37.47 -29.40
CA ALA A 212 12.64 -38.79 -29.55
C ALA A 212 13.61 -39.57 -30.45
#